data_AF-A0A965RRN4-F1
#
_entry.id   AF-A0A965RRN4-F1
#
_cell.length_a   1.000
_cell.length_b   1.000
_cell.length_c   1.000
_cell.angle_alpha   90.00
_cell.angle_beta   90.00
_cell.angle_gamma   90.00
#
_symmetry.space_group_name_H-M   'P 1'
#
loop_
_entity.id
_entity.type
_entity.pdbx_description
1 polymer ?
#
loop_
_entity_poly.entity_id
_entity_poly.type
_entity_poly.pdbx_seq_one_letter_code
_entity_poly.pdbx_strand_id
1 'polypeptide(L)'
;MPLPNIRNHQSLQCKAKAKHTGVQCQNPAAFGLTVCRFHGARRPASILRGANHPNFQHGQETLQAKAKRSAGLTKLRRIEELMLSTELFDLKRSPGRKPSGYK
;
A
#
# COMPACT_ATOMS: atom_id res chain seq x y z
N MET A 1 -10.68 -11.02 27.61
CA MET A 1 -11.33 -9.75 27.20
C MET A 1 -11.90 -9.92 25.79
N PRO A 2 -13.20 -10.22 25.63
CA PRO A 2 -13.78 -10.40 24.30
C PRO A 2 -13.64 -9.10 23.51
N LEU A 3 -13.39 -9.24 22.20
CA LEU A 3 -13.32 -8.09 21.30
C LEU A 3 -14.65 -7.32 21.36
N PRO A 4 -14.65 -5.98 21.24
CA PRO A 4 -15.86 -5.16 21.39
C PRO A 4 -17.03 -5.60 20.52
N ASN A 5 -16.74 -6.16 19.34
CA ASN A 5 -17.73 -6.65 18.38
C ASN A 5 -18.35 -8.01 18.75
N ILE A 6 -17.68 -8.83 19.56
CA ILE A 6 -18.26 -10.07 20.12
C ILE A 6 -19.32 -9.70 21.17
N ARG A 7 -19.05 -8.68 21.99
CA ARG A 7 -20.00 -8.19 23.01
C ARG A 7 -21.29 -7.63 22.39
N ASN A 8 -21.21 -7.06 21.19
CA ASN A 8 -22.35 -6.47 20.50
C ASN A 8 -23.04 -7.44 19.52
N HIS A 9 -22.68 -8.73 19.52
CA HIS A 9 -23.20 -9.76 18.60
C HIS A 9 -23.08 -9.44 17.09
N GLN A 10 -22.21 -8.49 16.72
CA GLN A 10 -21.96 -8.07 15.33
C GLN A 10 -20.64 -8.66 14.79
N SER A 11 -20.13 -9.72 15.40
CA SER A 11 -18.82 -10.26 15.04
C SER A 11 -18.88 -11.08 13.76
N LEU A 12 -18.42 -10.48 12.66
CA LEU A 12 -18.09 -11.22 11.44
C LEU A 12 -16.93 -12.19 11.71
N GLN A 13 -16.87 -13.29 10.95
CA GLN A 13 -15.74 -14.22 10.98
C GLN A 13 -14.56 -13.67 10.18
N CYS A 14 -13.34 -13.98 10.62
CA CYS A 14 -12.11 -13.68 9.89
C CYS A 14 -12.12 -14.32 8.48
N LYS A 15 -11.78 -13.53 7.45
CA LYS A 15 -11.67 -14.02 6.06
C LYS A 15 -10.31 -14.66 5.71
N ALA A 16 -9.29 -14.52 6.57
CA ALA A 16 -7.98 -15.09 6.32
C ALA A 16 -7.96 -16.61 6.47
N LYS A 17 -7.09 -17.29 5.73
CA LYS A 17 -6.78 -18.71 5.91
C LYS A 17 -5.69 -18.90 6.95
N ALA A 18 -5.86 -19.87 7.84
CA ALA A 18 -4.84 -20.21 8.83
C ALA A 18 -3.62 -20.86 8.14
N LYS A 19 -2.41 -20.41 8.50
CA LYS A 19 -1.18 -20.87 7.83
C LYS A 19 -0.93 -22.37 7.93
N HIS A 20 -1.24 -22.97 9.09
CA HIS A 20 -0.98 -24.40 9.35
C HIS A 20 -1.97 -25.33 8.64
N THR A 21 -3.23 -24.93 8.55
CA THR A 21 -4.32 -25.80 8.07
C THR A 21 -4.83 -25.44 6.67
N GLY A 22 -4.54 -24.22 6.18
CA GLY A 22 -5.05 -23.73 4.90
C GLY A 22 -6.54 -23.43 4.86
N VAL A 23 -7.30 -23.76 5.92
CA VAL A 23 -8.74 -23.48 6.02
C VAL A 23 -9.01 -22.08 6.55
N GLN A 24 -10.23 -21.59 6.36
CA GLN A 24 -10.64 -20.27 6.87
C GLN A 24 -10.53 -20.20 8.39
N CYS A 25 -9.98 -19.10 8.89
CA CYS A 25 -9.84 -18.86 10.32
C CYS A 25 -11.21 -18.70 10.99
N GLN A 26 -11.42 -19.44 12.07
CA GLN A 26 -12.67 -19.41 12.85
C GLN A 26 -12.71 -18.30 13.91
N ASN A 27 -11.63 -17.53 14.04
CA ASN A 27 -11.64 -16.39 14.96
C ASN A 27 -12.59 -15.29 14.45
N PRO A 28 -13.25 -14.55 15.36
CA PRO A 28 -13.98 -13.35 14.99
C PRO A 28 -13.01 -12.32 14.40
N ALA A 29 -13.46 -11.65 13.35
CA ALA A 29 -12.82 -10.46 12.83
C ALA A 29 -12.75 -9.40 13.95
N ALA A 30 -11.82 -8.45 13.88
CA ALA A 30 -11.57 -7.52 14.98
C ALA A 30 -11.56 -6.07 14.52
N PHE A 31 -11.95 -5.15 15.42
CA PHE A 31 -11.81 -3.70 15.24
C PHE A 31 -12.49 -3.14 13.97
N GLY A 32 -13.59 -3.77 13.52
CA GLY A 32 -14.30 -3.37 12.29
C GLY A 32 -13.59 -3.76 10.99
N LEU A 33 -12.51 -4.54 11.07
CA LEU A 33 -11.76 -5.06 9.91
C LEU A 33 -12.28 -6.46 9.52
N THR A 34 -11.84 -6.96 8.37
CA THR A 34 -12.25 -8.27 7.81
C THR A 34 -11.46 -9.47 8.35
N VAL A 35 -10.42 -9.22 9.14
CA VAL A 35 -9.52 -10.25 9.69
C VAL A 35 -9.46 -10.18 11.21
N CYS A 36 -9.00 -11.25 11.86
CA CYS A 36 -8.85 -11.28 13.31
C CYS A 36 -7.51 -10.68 13.77
N ARG A 37 -7.34 -10.50 15.09
CA ARG A 37 -6.10 -9.97 15.69
C ARG A 37 -4.85 -10.80 15.35
N PHE A 38 -5.00 -12.11 15.19
CA PHE A 38 -3.90 -13.01 14.82
C PHE A 38 -3.54 -12.94 13.33
N HIS A 39 -4.49 -12.57 12.47
CA HIS A 39 -4.30 -12.39 11.03
C HIS A 39 -4.13 -10.92 10.64
N GLY A 40 -3.73 -10.06 11.59
CA GLY A 40 -3.25 -8.71 11.31
C GLY A 40 -4.22 -7.57 11.61
N ALA A 41 -5.44 -7.83 12.13
CA ALA A 41 -6.30 -6.73 12.55
C ALA A 41 -5.69 -6.00 13.75
N ARG A 42 -5.49 -4.69 13.59
CA ARG A 42 -4.99 -3.76 14.61
C ARG A 42 -6.03 -2.68 14.86
N ARG A 43 -6.05 -2.12 16.08
CA ARG A 43 -6.90 -0.97 16.37
C ARG A 43 -6.41 0.20 15.53
N PRO A 44 -7.27 0.90 14.77
CA PRO A 44 -6.87 2.06 13.98
C PRO A 44 -6.09 3.09 14.82
N ALA A 45 -6.52 3.32 16.06
CA ALA A 45 -5.86 4.21 17.02
C ALA A 45 -4.44 3.77 17.43
N SER A 46 -4.10 2.48 17.32
CA SER A 46 -2.76 1.96 17.62
C SER A 46 -1.79 2.02 16.45
N ILE A 47 -2.28 2.33 15.24
CA ILE A 47 -1.44 2.42 14.04
C ILE A 47 -0.92 3.86 13.98
N LEU A 48 0.29 4.05 14.52
CA LEU A 48 1.00 5.32 14.43
C LEU A 48 1.29 5.65 12.95
N ARG A 49 1.27 6.93 12.58
CA ARG A 49 1.50 7.39 11.21
C ARG A 49 2.30 8.69 11.24
N GLY A 50 2.94 9.02 10.12
CA GLY A 50 3.71 10.26 9.98
C GLY A 50 4.80 10.35 11.04
N ALA A 51 4.97 11.54 11.63
CA ALA A 51 5.98 11.84 12.63
C ALA A 51 5.96 10.91 13.86
N ASN A 52 4.78 10.35 14.18
CA ASN A 52 4.63 9.48 15.34
C ASN A 52 5.01 8.02 15.04
N HIS A 53 5.26 7.64 13.78
CA HIS A 53 5.60 6.26 13.43
C HIS A 53 7.06 5.96 13.85
N PRO A 54 7.37 4.82 14.51
CA PRO A 54 8.71 4.53 15.01
C PRO A 54 9.77 4.43 13.89
N ASN A 55 9.37 4.00 12.69
CA ASN A 55 10.24 4.01 11.51
C ASN A 55 10.12 5.31 10.69
N PHE A 56 9.63 6.40 11.29
CA PHE A 56 9.63 7.71 10.64
C PHE A 56 11.05 8.26 10.60
N GLN A 57 11.83 7.72 9.67
CA GLN A 57 13.02 8.40 9.17
C GLN A 57 12.51 9.61 8.42
N HIS A 58 12.93 10.78 8.86
CA HIS A 58 12.45 12.10 8.44
C HIS A 58 12.28 12.13 6.92
N GLY A 59 11.14 12.65 6.46
CA GLY A 59 10.75 12.57 5.05
C GLY A 59 11.87 13.02 4.13
N GLN A 60 12.54 12.07 3.48
CA GLN A 60 13.61 12.29 2.49
C GLN A 60 13.20 13.34 1.44
N GLU A 61 11.89 13.49 1.22
CA GLU A 61 11.28 14.52 0.41
C GLU A 61 9.93 14.95 1.04
N THR A 62 9.59 16.23 0.89
CA THR A 62 8.22 16.71 1.16
C THR A 62 7.24 16.12 0.13
N LEU A 63 5.94 16.09 0.44
CA LEU A 63 4.92 15.67 -0.55
C LEU A 63 4.98 16.49 -1.84
N GLN A 64 5.31 17.78 -1.73
CA GLN A 64 5.50 18.68 -2.87
C GLN A 64 6.75 18.30 -3.68
N ALA A 65 7.88 18.01 -3.04
CA ALA A 65 9.09 17.55 -3.71
C ALA A 65 8.86 16.20 -4.42
N LYS A 66 8.14 15.28 -3.77
CA LYS A 66 7.70 14.01 -4.39
C LYS A 66 6.85 14.23 -5.63
N ALA A 67 5.87 15.13 -5.55
CA ALA A 67 5.00 15.47 -6.68
C ALA A 67 5.79 16.08 -7.85
N LYS A 68 6.70 17.02 -7.56
CA LYS A 68 7.61 17.62 -8.56
C LYS A 68 8.48 16.56 -9.23
N ARG A 69 9.09 15.64 -8.46
CA ARG A 69 9.89 14.52 -8.99
C ARG A 69 9.06 13.60 -9.88
N SER A 70 7.87 13.22 -9.44
CA SER A 70 6.94 12.40 -10.24
C SER A 70 6.54 13.07 -11.56
N ALA A 71 6.29 14.37 -11.54
CA ALA A 71 5.98 15.14 -12.74
C ALA A 71 7.19 15.19 -13.71
N GLY A 72 8.40 15.40 -13.19
CA GLY A 72 9.63 15.35 -13.99
C GLY A 72 9.87 14.00 -14.66
N LEU A 73 9.73 12.90 -13.91
CA LEU A 73 9.86 11.54 -14.45
C LEU A 73 8.81 11.23 -15.54
N THR A 74 7.60 11.77 -15.40
CA THR A 74 6.55 11.62 -16.43
C THR A 74 6.93 12.33 -17.72
N LYS A 75 7.54 13.53 -17.64
CA LYS A 75 8.04 14.25 -18.82
C LYS A 75 9.17 13.48 -19.52
N LEU A 76 10.14 12.98 -18.76
CA LEU A 76 11.25 12.18 -19.31
C LEU A 76 10.74 10.93 -20.05
N ARG A 77 9.74 10.25 -19.49
CA ARG A 77 9.11 9.08 -20.14
C ARG A 77 8.43 9.44 -21.47
N ARG A 78 7.75 10.58 -21.57
CA ARG A 78 7.16 11.04 -22.84
C ARG A 78 8.22 11.37 -23.89
N ILE A 79 9.32 11.98 -23.48
CA ILE A 79 10.45 12.26 -24.38
C ILE A 79 11.04 10.95 -24.90
N GLU A 80 11.24 9.97 -24.02
CA GLU A 80 11.71 8.64 -24.38
C GLU A 80 10.79 7.94 -25.38
N GLU A 81 9.46 8.04 -25.21
CA GLU A 81 8.50 7.52 -26.18
C GLU A 81 8.61 8.18 -27.55
N LEU A 82 8.73 9.51 -27.59
CA LEU A 82 8.91 10.22 -28.83
C LEU A 82 10.20 9.78 -29.53
N MET A 83 11.31 9.71 -28.80
CA MET A 83 12.60 9.25 -29.33
C MET A 83 12.52 7.85 -29.93
N LEU A 84 11.89 6.91 -29.23
CA LEU A 84 11.67 5.54 -29.73
C LEU A 84 10.73 5.51 -30.94
N SER A 85 9.72 6.38 -30.98
CA SER A 85 8.77 6.44 -32.10
C SER A 85 9.37 7.02 -33.38
N THR A 86 10.37 7.89 -33.24
CA THR A 86 11.00 8.57 -34.39
C THR A 86 12.00 7.71 -35.14
N GLU A 87 12.34 6.50 -34.66
CA GLU A 87 13.36 5.59 -35.23
C GLU A 87 14.76 6.20 -35.44
N LEU A 88 14.98 7.44 -35.03
CA LEU A 88 16.25 8.17 -35.10
C LEU A 88 17.26 7.75 -34.03
N PHE A 89 16.83 6.99 -33.03
CA PHE A 89 17.63 6.67 -31.86
C PHE A 89 17.50 5.18 -31.49
N ASP A 90 18.64 4.49 -31.38
CA ASP A 90 18.71 3.12 -30.83
C ASP A 90 18.83 3.19 -29.29
N LEU A 91 17.68 3.43 -28.64
CA LEU A 91 17.58 3.57 -27.19
C LEU A 91 16.86 2.36 -26.57
N LYS A 92 17.31 1.95 -25.39
CA LYS A 92 16.58 0.98 -24.55
C LYS A 92 15.69 1.73 -23.56
N ARG A 93 14.47 1.21 -23.33
CA ARG A 93 13.53 1.81 -22.37
C ARG A 93 14.09 1.80 -20.94
N SER A 94 13.89 2.92 -20.24
CA SER A 94 14.27 3.13 -18.84
C SER A 94 13.55 2.13 -17.91
N PRO A 95 14.30 1.32 -17.13
CA PRO A 95 13.70 0.31 -16.27
C PRO A 95 12.92 0.94 -15.11
N GLY A 96 11.98 0.18 -14.53
CA GLY A 96 11.26 0.55 -13.31
C GLY A 96 9.80 0.97 -13.51
N ARG A 97 9.10 1.18 -12.38
CA ARG A 97 7.64 1.38 -12.35
C ARG A 97 7.21 2.61 -13.15
N LYS A 98 6.15 2.45 -13.96
CA LYS A 98 5.54 3.54 -14.70
C LYS A 98 4.82 4.53 -13.76
N PRO A 99 5.02 5.87 -13.93
CA PRO A 99 4.32 6.85 -13.12
C PRO A 99 2.81 6.73 -13.35
N SER A 100 2.02 7.07 -12.34
CA SER A 100 0.56 7.02 -12.42
C SER A 100 0.06 7.97 -13.51
N GLY A 101 -0.79 7.47 -14.42
CA GLY A 101 -1.35 8.27 -15.54
C GLY A 101 -0.56 8.21 -16.84
N TYR A 102 0.53 7.46 -16.89
CA TYR A 102 1.26 7.14 -18.11
C TYR A 102 0.57 5.98 -18.86
N LYS A 103 0.00 6.27 -20.04
CA LYS A 103 -0.59 5.31 -20.98
C LYS A 103 0.15 5.38 -22.29
#